data_AF-A0A0U9HMT1-F1
#
_entry.id   AF-A0A0U9HMT1-F1
#
_cell.length_a   1.000
_cell.length_b   1.000
_cell.length_c   1.000
_cell.angle_alpha   90.00
_cell.angle_beta   90.00
_cell.angle_gamma   90.00
#
_symmetry.space_group_name_H-M   'P 1'
#
loop_
_entity.id
_entity.type
_entity.pdbx_description
1 polymer ?
#
loop_
_entity_poly.entity_id
_entity_poly.type
_entity_poly.pdbx_seq_one_letter_code
_entity_poly.pdbx_strand_id
1 'polypeptide(L)'
;MWRRFLQRRWPGYPSYRASVILFDELAAYERPRSLTPLLLLNVVGFYSGVVAAALTEQLYKERYWEEHPGQAVPTMRSWTYLGPHKVRREDFAEEEGRE
;
A
#
# COMPACT_ATOMS: atom_id res chain seq x y z
N MET A 1 24.53 -1.47 34.14
CA MET A 1 25.77 -1.54 34.95
C MET A 1 26.24 -0.17 35.43
N TRP A 2 26.32 0.84 34.55
CA TRP A 2 26.80 2.20 34.88
C TRP A 2 25.96 2.99 35.90
N ARG A 3 24.62 2.80 35.91
CA ARG A 3 23.71 3.48 36.85
C ARG A 3 23.99 3.20 38.33
N ARG A 4 24.28 1.93 38.66
CA ARG A 4 24.65 1.52 40.03
C ARG A 4 26.01 2.09 40.44
N PHE A 5 26.95 2.17 39.50
CA PHE A 5 28.25 2.78 39.73
C PHE A 5 28.14 4.27 40.08
N LEU A 6 27.33 5.03 39.33
CA LEU A 6 27.13 6.46 39.59
C LEU A 6 26.34 6.72 40.88
N GLN A 7 25.32 5.91 41.18
CA GLN A 7 24.60 5.97 42.46
C GLN A 7 25.52 5.70 43.67
N ARG A 8 26.50 4.79 43.50
CA ARG A 8 27.51 4.50 44.53
C ARG A 8 28.51 5.65 44.68
N ARG A 9 28.89 6.31 43.58
CA ARG A 9 29.92 7.35 43.54
C ARG A 9 29.44 8.67 44.11
N TRP A 10 28.18 9.06 43.87
CA TRP A 10 27.60 10.33 44.34
C TRP A 10 26.23 10.12 44.99
N PRO A 11 26.19 9.64 46.25
CA PRO A 11 24.94 9.52 47.00
C PRO A 11 24.44 10.91 47.38
N GLY A 12 23.34 11.36 46.75
CA GLY A 12 22.59 12.53 47.23
C GLY A 12 22.69 13.81 46.39
N TYR A 13 23.33 13.80 45.21
CA TYR A 13 23.30 14.96 44.32
C TYR A 13 21.94 15.06 43.59
N PRO A 14 21.13 16.11 43.85
CA PRO A 14 19.78 16.23 43.27
C PRO A 14 19.81 16.37 41.74
N SER A 15 20.86 16.98 41.19
CA SER A 15 21.07 17.13 39.73
C SER A 15 21.29 15.79 39.00
N TYR A 16 21.89 14.80 39.66
CA TYR A 16 22.10 13.47 39.07
C TYR A 16 20.79 12.68 38.98
N ARG A 17 19.93 12.75 40.01
CA ARG A 17 18.61 12.09 39.95
C ARG A 17 17.73 12.69 38.85
N ALA A 18 17.73 14.01 38.71
CA ALA A 18 16.98 14.69 37.67
C ALA A 18 17.43 14.29 36.26
N SER A 19 18.75 14.15 36.04
CA SER A 19 19.28 13.72 34.73
C SER A 19 18.94 12.26 34.41
N VAL A 20 19.02 11.33 35.37
CA VAL A 20 18.62 9.93 35.13
C VAL A 20 17.13 9.81 34.79
N ILE A 21 16.28 10.54 35.51
CA ILE A 21 14.83 10.58 35.23
C ILE A 21 14.57 11.18 33.84
N LEU A 22 15.23 12.29 33.49
CA LEU A 22 15.13 12.88 32.15
C LEU A 22 15.56 11.92 31.04
N PHE A 23 16.66 11.19 31.23
CA PHE A 23 17.12 10.19 30.27
C PHE A 23 16.18 8.97 30.20
N ASP A 24 15.52 8.61 31.30
CA ASP A 24 14.49 7.56 31.29
C ASP A 24 13.24 7.98 30.53
N GLU A 25 12.79 9.23 30.72
CA GLU A 25 11.67 9.81 29.97
C GLU A 25 12.01 9.95 28.47
N LEU A 26 13.24 10.37 28.15
CA LEU A 26 13.71 10.48 26.77
C LEU A 26 13.84 9.10 26.09
N ALA A 27 14.34 8.09 26.82
CA ALA A 27 14.44 6.72 26.34
C ALA A 27 13.05 6.07 26.10
N ALA A 28 12.03 6.47 26.87
CA ALA A 28 10.65 6.06 26.64
C ALA A 28 10.08 6.65 25.34
N TYR A 29 10.52 7.86 24.97
CA TYR A 29 10.17 8.53 23.71
C TYR A 29 10.97 8.05 22.49
N GLU A 30 12.14 7.45 22.69
CA GLU A 30 13.00 6.94 21.61
C GLU A 30 12.47 5.67 20.92
N ARG A 31 11.35 5.09 21.38
CA ARG A 31 10.80 3.87 20.77
C ARG A 31 10.45 4.16 19.29
N PRO A 32 11.19 3.59 18.32
CA PRO A 32 10.88 3.85 16.92
C PRO A 32 9.53 3.20 16.64
N ARG A 33 8.55 4.02 16.23
CA ARG A 33 7.30 3.51 15.67
C ARG A 33 7.70 2.69 14.45
N SER A 34 7.67 1.36 14.56
CA SER A 34 8.12 0.49 13.47
C SER A 34 7.32 0.87 12.21
N LEU A 35 8.01 1.23 11.13
CA LEU A 35 7.38 1.46 9.83
C LEU A 35 6.84 0.16 9.22
N THR A 36 7.27 -0.99 9.76
CA THR A 36 6.88 -2.34 9.35
C THR A 36 5.36 -2.56 9.22
N PRO A 37 4.51 -2.28 10.23
CA PRO A 37 3.06 -2.40 10.09
C PRO A 37 2.47 -1.53 8.98
N LEU A 38 2.98 -0.31 8.78
CA LEU A 38 2.51 0.57 7.70
C LEU A 38 2.92 0.06 6.32
N LEU A 39 4.14 -0.46 6.20
CA LEU A 39 4.64 -1.06 4.97
C LEU A 39 3.86 -2.33 4.62
N LEU A 40 3.61 -3.19 5.60
CA LEU A 40 2.81 -4.41 5.42
C LEU A 40 1.39 -4.08 4.96
N LEU A 41 0.72 -3.11 5.58
CA LEU A 41 -0.59 -2.66 5.16
C LEU A 41 -0.59 -2.12 3.72
N ASN A 42 0.44 -1.37 3.33
CA ASN A 42 0.58 -0.89 1.95
C ASN A 42 0.72 -2.03 0.95
N VAL A 43 1.60 -3.01 1.23
CA VAL A 43 1.80 -4.16 0.36
C VAL A 43 0.51 -4.96 0.22
N VAL A 44 -0.16 -5.27 1.33
CA VAL A 44 -1.42 -6.02 1.32
C VAL A 44 -2.49 -5.27 0.53
N GLY A 45 -2.70 -3.98 0.83
CA GLY A 45 -3.72 -3.17 0.14
C GLY A 45 -3.44 -2.99 -1.35
N PHE A 46 -2.17 -2.84 -1.73
CA PHE A 46 -1.78 -2.73 -3.13
C PHE A 46 -2.09 -4.02 -3.90
N TYR A 47 -1.62 -5.17 -3.40
CA TYR A 47 -1.83 -6.44 -4.09
C TYR A 47 -3.29 -6.88 -4.09
N SER A 48 -4.04 -6.62 -3.01
CA SER A 48 -5.48 -6.87 -3.01
C SER A 48 -6.22 -6.03 -4.06
N GLY A 49 -5.80 -4.77 -4.24
CA GLY A 49 -6.34 -3.90 -5.29
C GLY A 49 -6.05 -4.41 -6.70
N VAL A 50 -4.82 -4.86 -6.97
CA VAL A 50 -4.44 -5.43 -8.27
C VAL A 50 -5.25 -6.69 -8.59
N VAL A 51 -5.40 -7.60 -7.63
CA VAL A 51 -6.20 -8.82 -7.80
C VAL A 51 -7.67 -8.48 -8.05
N ALA A 52 -8.24 -7.54 -7.29
CA ALA A 52 -9.62 -7.11 -7.49
C ALA A 52 -9.83 -6.52 -8.90
N ALA A 53 -8.92 -5.66 -9.36
CA ALA A 53 -8.99 -5.07 -10.70
C ALA A 53 -8.93 -6.13 -11.81
N ALA A 54 -8.05 -7.12 -11.67
CA ALA A 54 -7.94 -8.22 -12.62
C ALA A 54 -9.22 -9.07 -12.67
N LEU A 55 -9.83 -9.35 -11.51
CA LEU A 55 -11.10 -10.07 -11.45
C LEU A 55 -12.23 -9.27 -12.12
N THR A 56 -12.33 -7.96 -11.88
CA THR A 56 -13.37 -7.14 -12.51
C THR A 56 -13.20 -7.04 -14.02
N GLU A 57 -11.96 -6.93 -14.51
CA GLU A 57 -11.67 -6.96 -15.95
C GLU A 57 -12.10 -8.31 -16.54
N GLN A 58 -11.83 -9.41 -15.85
CA GLN A 58 -12.14 -10.74 -16.39
C GLN A 58 -13.65 -11.00 -16.44
N LEU A 59 -14.40 -10.63 -15.40
CA LEU A 59 -15.87 -10.68 -15.41
C LEU A 59 -16.46 -9.80 -16.51
N TYR A 60 -15.90 -8.61 -16.73
CA TYR A 60 -16.33 -7.73 -17.82
C TYR A 60 -16.17 -8.40 -19.17
N LYS A 61 -15.02 -9.06 -19.40
CA LYS A 61 -14.77 -9.77 -20.65
C LYS A 61 -15.72 -10.94 -20.84
N GLU A 62 -15.91 -11.78 -19.82
CA GLU A 62 -16.83 -12.92 -19.89
C GLU A 62 -18.24 -12.48 -20.29
N ARG A 63 -18.78 -11.42 -19.66
CA ARG A 63 -20.09 -10.88 -20.05
C ARG A 63 -20.12 -10.33 -21.46
N TYR A 64 -19.05 -9.66 -21.89
CA TYR A 64 -18.99 -9.13 -23.25
C TYR A 64 -19.01 -10.25 -24.30
N TRP A 65 -18.29 -11.34 -24.06
CA TRP A 65 -18.29 -12.53 -24.93
C TRP A 65 -19.67 -13.19 -25.03
N GLU A 66 -20.44 -13.21 -23.93
CA GLU A 66 -21.81 -13.75 -23.94
C GLU A 66 -22.74 -12.91 -24.83
N GLU A 67 -22.57 -11.60 -24.86
CA GLU A 67 -23.38 -10.68 -25.65
C GLU A 67 -22.89 -10.55 -27.11
N HIS A 68 -21.59 -10.66 -27.35
CA HIS A 68 -20.93 -10.41 -28.64
C HIS A 68 -19.97 -11.54 -29.02
N PRO A 69 -20.49 -12.70 -29.46
CA PRO A 69 -19.64 -13.85 -29.78
C PRO A 69 -18.75 -13.56 -31.00
N GLY A 70 -17.43 -13.73 -30.83
CA GLY A 70 -16.46 -13.58 -31.92
C GLY A 70 -16.02 -12.14 -32.20
N GLN A 71 -16.42 -11.18 -31.38
CA GLN A 71 -15.85 -9.83 -31.40
C GLN A 71 -14.67 -9.75 -30.42
N ALA A 72 -13.64 -8.98 -30.78
CA ALA A 72 -12.54 -8.71 -29.88
C ALA A 72 -13.03 -7.88 -28.69
N VAL A 73 -12.61 -8.25 -27.49
CA VAL A 73 -13.15 -7.62 -26.27
C VAL A 73 -12.37 -6.35 -25.95
N PRO A 74 -13.05 -5.19 -25.86
CA PRO A 74 -12.38 -3.96 -25.48
C PRO A 74 -11.86 -4.05 -24.04
N THR A 75 -10.82 -3.28 -23.71
CA THR A 75 -10.40 -3.14 -22.30
C THR A 75 -11.44 -2.36 -21.49
N MET A 76 -11.75 -2.84 -20.28
CA MET A 76 -12.71 -2.15 -19.41
C MET A 76 -12.20 -0.74 -19.11
N ARG A 77 -13.14 0.22 -19.10
CA ARG A 77 -12.82 1.56 -18.61
C ARG A 77 -12.58 1.51 -17.11
N SER A 78 -11.38 1.89 -16.68
CA SER A 78 -11.10 2.03 -15.25
C SER A 78 -11.99 3.11 -14.63
N TRP A 79 -12.59 2.81 -13.48
CA TRP A 79 -13.47 3.74 -12.78
C TRP A 79 -12.78 5.05 -12.39
N THR A 80 -11.47 5.01 -12.10
CA THR A 80 -10.67 6.18 -11.72
C THR A 80 -10.37 7.13 -12.89
N TYR A 81 -10.58 6.71 -14.14
CA TYR A 81 -10.24 7.50 -15.31
C TYR A 81 -11.45 8.31 -15.81
N LEU A 82 -11.47 9.58 -15.40
CA LEU A 82 -12.50 10.56 -15.77
C LEU A 82 -12.36 11.11 -17.19
N GLY A 83 -11.22 10.91 -17.83
CA GLY A 83 -10.96 11.37 -19.20
C GLY A 83 -11.67 10.55 -20.28
N PRO A 84 -11.56 10.97 -21.55
CA PRO A 84 -12.09 10.22 -22.69
C PRO A 84 -11.34 8.88 -22.82
N HIS A 85 -12.09 7.78 -22.69
CA HIS A 85 -11.57 6.41 -22.82
C HIS A 85 -11.35 6.10 -24.31
N LYS A 86 -10.10 5.92 -24.71
CA LYS A 86 -9.77 5.56 -26.10
C LYS A 86 -10.08 4.09 -26.30
N VAL A 87 -11.16 3.80 -27.03
CA VAL A 87 -11.37 2.47 -27.60
C VAL A 87 -10.49 2.37 -28.84
N ARG A 88 -9.60 1.38 -28.91
CA ARG A 88 -8.69 1.25 -30.05
C ARG A 88 -9.45 0.63 -31.22
N ARG A 89 -9.16 1.05 -32.45
CA ARG A 89 -9.77 0.48 -33.67
C ARG A 89 -9.54 -1.03 -33.77
N GLU A 90 -8.41 -1.47 -33.26
CA GLU A 90 -7.97 -2.86 -33.16
C GLU A 90 -8.79 -3.70 -32.17
N ASP A 91 -9.55 -3.07 -31.26
CA ASP A 91 -10.58 -3.76 -30.45
C ASP A 91 -11.82 -4.14 -31.30
N PHE A 92 -11.94 -3.63 -32.54
CA PHE A 92 -13.06 -3.89 -33.46
C PHE A 92 -12.62 -4.39 -34.85
N ALA A 93 -11.32 -4.54 -35.10
CA ALA A 93 -10.75 -4.64 -36.46
C ALA A 93 -10.94 -5.99 -37.17
N GLU A 94 -11.50 -7.02 -36.52
CA GLU A 94 -11.75 -8.30 -37.20
C GLU A 94 -12.89 -8.24 -38.24
N GLU A 95 -13.68 -7.16 -38.28
CA GLU A 95 -14.83 -7.03 -39.19
C GLU A 95 -14.49 -6.49 -40.59
N GLU A 96 -13.33 -5.84 -40.81
CA GLU A 96 -13.04 -5.13 -42.08
C GLU A 96 -12.28 -5.99 -43.12
N GLY A 97 -12.05 -7.27 -42.86
CA GLY A 97 -11.26 -8.20 -43.70
C GLY A 97 -12.06 -9.27 -44.47
N ARG A 98 -13.40 -9.19 -44.48
CA ARG A 98 -14.31 -10.10 -45.19
C ARG A 98 -15.29 -9.31 -46.08
N GLU A 99 -14.77 -8.65 -47.10
CA GLU A 99 -15.53 -8.28 -48.30
C GLU A 99 -14.73 -8.61 -49.56
#